data_AF-A0A6N6LD44-F1
#
_entry.id   AF-A0A6N6LD44-F1
#
_cell.length_a   1.000
_cell.length_b   1.000
_cell.length_c   1.000
_cell.angle_alpha   90.00
_cell.angle_beta   90.00
_cell.angle_gamma   90.00
#
_symmetry.space_group_name_H-M   'P 1'
#
loop_
_entity.id
_entity.type
_entity.pdbx_description
1 polymer ?
#
loop_
_entity_poly.entity_id
_entity_poly.type
_entity_poly.pdbx_seq_one_letter_code
_entity_poly.pdbx_strand_id
1 'polypeptide(L)'
;MSEMGELFAEKRRHDQQMRATRRASSTELLTAACVCFESKNDGAHLIVTGGAKRIDFWPGTGLWIVRGESKRHYGVQTLLGRIQRES
;
A
#
# COMPACT_ATOMS: atom_id res chain seq x y z
N MET A 1 -27.47 -21.52 9.15
CA MET A 1 -26.59 -20.34 8.98
C MET A 1 -27.53 -19.15 8.75
N SER A 2 -27.33 -18.00 9.40
CA SER A 2 -28.24 -16.85 9.23
C SER A 2 -27.83 -16.04 8.00
N GLU A 3 -28.81 -15.50 7.26
CA GLU A 3 -28.63 -14.60 6.11
C GLU A 3 -27.66 -13.43 6.44
N MET A 4 -27.73 -12.89 7.66
CA MET A 4 -26.80 -11.85 8.12
C MET A 4 -25.36 -12.37 8.23
N GLY A 5 -25.17 -13.60 8.68
CA GLY A 5 -23.84 -14.22 8.76
C GLY A 5 -23.20 -14.43 7.38
N GLU A 6 -24.01 -14.74 6.38
CA GLU A 6 -23.59 -14.91 4.99
C GLU A 6 -23.18 -13.57 4.36
N LEU A 7 -23.97 -12.51 4.57
CA LEU A 7 -23.64 -11.14 4.15
C LEU A 7 -22.30 -10.65 4.73
N PHE A 8 -22.05 -10.88 6.03
CA PHE A 8 -20.76 -10.50 6.64
C PHE A 8 -19.59 -11.35 6.12
N ALA A 9 -19.81 -12.62 5.77
CA ALA A 9 -18.78 -13.46 5.17
C ALA A 9 -18.43 -12.98 3.75
N GLU A 10 -19.44 -12.66 2.94
CA GLU A 10 -19.26 -12.13 1.59
C GLU A 10 -18.53 -10.78 1.60
N LYS A 11 -18.96 -9.84 2.45
CA LYS A 11 -18.28 -8.55 2.60
C LYS A 11 -16.80 -8.72 2.94
N ARG A 12 -16.48 -9.65 3.86
CA ARG A 12 -15.07 -9.93 4.24
C ARG A 12 -14.28 -10.46 3.06
N ARG A 13 -14.84 -11.38 2.26
CA ARG A 13 -14.18 -11.90 1.05
C ARG A 13 -13.95 -10.79 0.02
N HIS A 14 -14.96 -9.96 -0.23
CA HIS A 14 -14.84 -8.82 -1.13
C HIS A 14 -13.75 -7.85 -0.68
N ASP A 15 -13.72 -7.48 0.61
CA ASP A 15 -12.69 -6.58 1.13
C ASP A 15 -11.28 -7.21 1.05
N GLN A 16 -11.14 -8.53 1.19
CA GLN A 16 -9.87 -9.24 1.01
C GLN A 16 -9.41 -9.22 -0.45
N GLN A 17 -10.30 -9.50 -1.39
CA GLN A 17 -10.02 -9.43 -2.83
C GLN A 17 -9.57 -8.03 -3.23
N MET A 18 -10.29 -7.00 -2.80
CA MET A 18 -9.92 -5.60 -3.10
C MET A 18 -8.55 -5.22 -2.56
N ARG A 19 -8.18 -5.71 -1.36
CA ARG A 19 -6.83 -5.50 -0.81
C ARG A 19 -5.76 -6.24 -1.60
N ALA A 20 -6.05 -7.45 -2.08
CA ALA A 20 -5.13 -8.20 -2.93
C ALA A 20 -4.89 -7.49 -4.27
N THR A 21 -5.96 -7.04 -4.94
CA THR A 21 -5.86 -6.26 -6.18
C THR A 21 -5.04 -4.99 -5.97
N ARG A 22 -5.31 -4.23 -4.89
CA ARG A 22 -4.55 -3.02 -4.57
C ARG A 22 -3.07 -3.28 -4.31
N ARG A 23 -2.72 -4.40 -3.67
CA ARG A 23 -1.32 -4.81 -3.48
C ARG A 23 -0.63 -4.99 -4.83
N ALA A 24 -1.19 -5.82 -5.70
CA ALA A 24 -0.63 -6.07 -7.02
C ALA A 24 -0.47 -4.76 -7.83
N SER A 25 -1.55 -3.99 -7.98
CA SER A 25 -1.53 -2.76 -8.77
C SER A 25 -0.57 -1.70 -8.21
N SER A 26 -0.45 -1.59 -6.89
CA SER A 26 0.44 -0.57 -6.30
C SER A 26 1.91 -0.95 -6.45
N THR A 27 2.22 -2.24 -6.33
CA THR A 27 3.57 -2.76 -6.59
C THR A 27 3.95 -2.55 -8.05
N GLU A 28 3.05 -2.86 -8.98
CA GLU A 28 3.26 -2.60 -10.42
C GLU A 28 3.55 -1.12 -10.70
N LEU A 29 2.81 -0.20 -10.09
CA LEU A 29 3.03 1.24 -10.23
C LEU A 29 4.39 1.69 -9.69
N LEU A 30 4.84 1.15 -8.55
CA LEU A 30 6.16 1.43 -8.00
C LEU A 30 7.27 0.90 -8.91
N THR A 31 7.12 -0.32 -9.42
CA THR A 31 8.06 -0.93 -10.37
C THR A 31 8.11 -0.16 -11.69
N ALA A 32 6.97 0.24 -12.24
CA ALA A 32 6.89 1.04 -13.47
C ALA A 32 7.53 2.42 -13.31
N ALA A 33 7.50 2.99 -12.11
CA ALA A 33 8.19 4.23 -11.77
C ALA A 33 9.67 4.04 -11.39
N CYS A 34 10.23 2.83 -11.56
CA CYS A 34 11.61 2.48 -11.18
C CYS A 34 11.94 2.78 -9.71
N VAL A 35 10.94 2.74 -8.83
CA VAL A 35 11.12 3.00 -7.40
C VAL A 35 11.66 1.75 -6.72
N CYS A 36 12.76 1.91 -5.99
CA CYS A 36 13.33 0.84 -5.17
C CYS A 36 12.49 0.65 -3.90
N PHE A 37 12.13 -0.61 -3.62
CA PHE A 37 11.43 -0.96 -2.39
C PHE A 37 11.80 -2.37 -1.90
N GLU A 38 11.71 -2.55 -0.60
CA GLU A 38 11.81 -3.85 0.05
C GLU A 38 10.40 -4.36 0.37
N SER A 39 10.07 -5.58 -0.09
CA SER A 39 8.78 -6.21 0.22
C SER A 39 8.84 -6.99 1.53
N LYS A 40 7.86 -6.77 2.41
CA LYS A 40 7.64 -7.50 3.66
C LYS A 40 6.23 -8.11 3.66
N ASN A 41 6.06 -9.19 4.41
CA ASN A 41 4.76 -9.84 4.63
C ASN A 41 3.98 -10.08 3.33
N ASP A 42 4.64 -10.67 2.33
CA ASP A 42 4.03 -10.98 1.02
C ASP A 42 3.38 -9.75 0.34
N GLY A 43 4.12 -8.63 0.33
CA GLY A 43 3.69 -7.38 -0.28
C GLY A 43 2.60 -6.63 0.49
N ALA A 44 2.25 -7.06 1.71
CA ALA A 44 1.32 -6.31 2.55
C ALA A 44 1.95 -5.02 3.11
N HIS A 45 3.27 -4.97 3.23
CA HIS A 45 4.03 -3.81 3.66
C HIS A 45 5.28 -3.69 2.80
N LEU A 46 5.46 -2.53 2.18
CA LEU A 46 6.64 -2.18 1.38
C LEU A 46 7.42 -1.08 2.11
N ILE A 47 8.74 -1.21 2.14
CA ILE A 47 9.63 -0.15 2.61
C ILE A 47 10.24 0.47 1.37
N VAL A 48 9.72 1.64 1.00
CA VAL A 48 10.11 2.37 -0.19
C VAL A 48 11.26 3.33 0.13
N THR A 49 12.23 3.42 -0.77
CA THR A 49 13.35 4.36 -0.64
C THR A 49 13.14 5.53 -1.59
N GLY A 50 12.95 6.73 -1.03
CA GLY A 50 12.85 7.98 -1.79
C GLY A 50 13.97 8.92 -1.35
N GLY A 51 15.01 9.04 -2.19
CA GLY A 51 16.21 9.81 -1.84
C GLY A 51 16.82 9.35 -0.50
N ALA A 52 17.00 10.29 0.43
CA ALA A 52 17.56 10.02 1.76
C ALA A 52 16.56 9.44 2.77
N LYS A 53 15.28 9.32 2.43
CA LYS A 53 14.23 8.89 3.37
C LYS A 53 13.71 7.48 3.05
N ARG A 54 13.29 6.79 4.11
CA ARG A 54 12.57 5.51 4.03
C ARG A 54 11.10 5.75 4.33
N ILE A 55 10.22 5.15 3.54
CA ILE A 55 8.78 5.32 3.65
C ILE A 55 8.14 3.94 3.83
N ASP A 56 7.38 3.77 4.90
CA ASP A 56 6.55 2.58 5.09
C ASP A 56 5.25 2.75 4.30
N PHE A 57 4.93 1.78 3.45
CA PHE A 57 3.74 1.79 2.60
C PHE A 57 2.97 0.48 2.74
N TRP A 58 1.67 0.57 2.97
CA TRP A 58 0.74 -0.56 3.05
C TRP A 58 -0.18 -0.53 1.83
N PRO A 59 0.15 -1.27 0.75
CA PRO A 59 -0.55 -1.16 -0.51
C PRO A 59 -2.04 -1.53 -0.43
N GLY A 60 -2.39 -2.49 0.42
CA GLY A 60 -3.77 -2.96 0.56
C GLY A 60 -4.74 -1.88 1.05
N THR A 61 -4.26 -0.94 1.87
CA THR A 61 -5.04 0.23 2.35
C THR A 61 -4.65 1.53 1.66
N GLY A 62 -3.50 1.55 0.96
CA GLY A 62 -2.90 2.74 0.39
C GLY A 62 -2.21 3.64 1.41
N LEU A 63 -2.17 3.27 2.69
CA LEU A 63 -1.53 4.06 3.75
C LEU A 63 -0.01 4.14 3.52
N TRP A 64 0.59 5.31 3.68
CA TRP A 64 2.04 5.44 3.80
C TRP A 64 2.46 6.48 4.84
N ILE A 65 3.64 6.27 5.40
CA ILE A 65 4.23 7.08 6.48
C ILE A 65 5.73 7.20 6.23
N VAL A 66 6.24 8.43 6.25
CA VAL A 66 7.69 8.68 6.22
C VAL A 66 8.28 8.27 7.57
N ARG A 67 9.32 7.43 7.59
CA ARG A 67 9.96 7.02 8.84
C ARG A 67 10.52 8.23 9.57
N GLY A 68 10.21 8.33 10.87
CA GLY A 68 10.54 9.48 11.71
C GLY A 68 9.46 10.57 11.74
N GLU A 69 8.46 10.50 10.85
CA GLU A 69 7.28 11.37 10.90
C GLU A 69 6.09 10.61 11.51
N SER A 70 5.19 11.31 12.20
CA SER A 70 3.93 10.75 12.72
C SER A 70 2.76 10.91 11.74
N LYS A 71 2.98 11.63 10.63
CA LYS A 71 1.93 12.00 9.69
C LYS A 71 1.59 10.83 8.78
N ARG A 72 0.29 10.53 8.70
CA ARG A 72 -0.27 9.51 7.80
C ARG A 72 -0.69 10.13 6.48
N HIS A 73 -0.36 9.45 5.40
CA HIS A 73 -0.73 9.81 4.04
C HIS A 73 -1.36 8.61 3.32
N TYR A 74 -2.05 8.84 2.22
CA TYR A 74 -2.77 7.79 1.50
C TYR A 74 -2.65 7.91 -0.01
N GLY A 75 -2.63 6.75 -0.67
CA GLY A 75 -2.62 6.59 -2.11
C GLY A 75 -1.21 6.43 -2.68
N VAL A 76 -1.06 5.48 -3.61
CA VAL A 76 0.22 5.23 -4.30
C VAL A 76 0.64 6.41 -5.18
N GLN A 77 -0.31 7.14 -5.78
CA GLN A 77 -0.01 8.31 -6.61
C GLN A 77 0.59 9.47 -5.79
N THR A 78 0.10 9.70 -4.57
CA THR A 78 0.65 10.74 -3.69
C THR A 78 2.01 10.33 -3.13
N LEU A 79 2.22 9.03 -2.90
CA LEU A 79 3.52 8.47 -2.54
C LEU A 79 4.56 8.69 -3.65
N LEU A 80 4.22 8.35 -4.90
CA LEU A 80 5.09 8.59 -6.06
C LEU A 80 5.44 10.07 -6.19
N GLY A 81 4.44 10.96 -6.06
CA GLY A 81 4.67 12.40 -6.06
C GLY A 81 5.56 12.89 -4.91
N ARG A 82 5.51 12.26 -3.74
CA ARG A 82 6.42 12.56 -2.62
C ARG A 82 7.86 12.13 -2.96
N ILE A 83 8.05 10.94 -3.51
CA ILE A 83 9.37 10.39 -3.86
C ILE A 83 10.03 11.25 -4.94
N GLN A 84 9.29 11.61 -5.99
CA GLN A 84 9.79 12.43 -7.10
C GLN A 84 10.22 13.85 -6.67
N ARG A 85 9.62 14.39 -5.59
CA ARG A 85 10.00 15.71 -5.04
C ARG A 85 11.24 15.67 -4.14
N GLU A 86 11.61 14.49 -3.65
CA GLU A 86 12.78 14.29 -2.77
C GLU A 86 13.96 13.64 -3.52
N SER A 87 13.82 13.35 -4.81
CA SER A 87 14.86 12.84 -5.72
C SER A 87 15.53 13.99 -6.47
#